data_AF-A0A838FPW5-F1
#
_entry.id   AF-A0A838FPW5-F1
#
_cell.length_a   1.000
_cell.length_b   1.000
_cell.length_c   1.000
_cell.angle_alpha   90.00
_cell.angle_beta   90.00
_cell.angle_gamma   90.00
#
_symmetry.space_group_name_H-M   'P 1'
#
loop_
_entity.id
_entity.type
_entity.pdbx_description
1 polymer ?
#
loop_
_entity_poly.entity_id
_entity_poly.type
_entity_poly.pdbx_seq_one_letter_code
_entity_poly.pdbx_strand_id
1 'polypeptide(L)' 'MAKLPEPVTKAIMERFPKAELIKAEKETDDGKVKYEVKIRTEGKEKEVDVSAEGVILKVDDED' A
#
# COMPACT_ATOMS: atom_id res chain seq x y z
N MET A 1 7.92 2.35 -11.39
CA MET A 1 6.79 1.78 -10.62
C MET A 1 7.21 0.43 -10.10
N ALA A 2 7.21 0.23 -8.78
CA ALA A 2 7.45 -1.08 -8.20
C ALA A 2 6.36 -2.04 -8.69
N LYS A 3 6.75 -3.26 -9.07
CA LYS A 3 5.81 -4.30 -9.50
C LYS A 3 5.16 -4.85 -8.22
N LEU A 4 4.01 -4.28 -7.85
CA LEU A 4 3.26 -4.73 -6.68
C LEU A 4 2.72 -6.15 -6.93
N PRO A 5 2.78 -7.04 -5.92
CA PRO A 5 2.07 -8.30 -5.97
C PRO A 5 0.56 -8.10 -6.13
N GLU A 6 -0.11 -9.04 -6.80
CA GLU A 6 -1.57 -9.11 -6.83
C GLU A 6 -2.21 -9.03 -5.44
N PRO A 7 -1.76 -9.76 -4.40
CA PRO A 7 -2.38 -9.67 -3.09
C PRO A 7 -2.28 -8.29 -2.45
N VAL A 8 -1.17 -7.57 -2.66
CA VAL A 8 -0.99 -6.20 -2.15
C VAL A 8 -1.96 -5.24 -2.81
N THR A 9 -2.02 -5.29 -4.14
CA THR A 9 -2.90 -4.40 -4.92
C THR A 9 -4.36 -4.67 -4.60
N LYS A 10 -4.73 -5.95 -4.47
CA LYS A 10 -6.08 -6.37 -4.10
C LYS A 10 -6.47 -5.86 -2.71
N ALA A 11 -5.62 -6.02 -1.71
CA ALA A 11 -5.89 -5.54 -0.35
C ALA A 11 -6.16 -4.04 -0.30
N ILE A 12 -5.36 -3.26 -1.03
CA ILE A 12 -5.53 -1.81 -1.13
C ILE A 12 -6.85 -1.45 -1.82
N MET A 13 -7.18 -2.10 -2.94
CA MET A 13 -8.44 -1.86 -3.65
C MET A 13 -9.67 -2.32 -2.86
N GLU A 14 -9.57 -3.40 -2.08
CA GLU A 14 -10.66 -3.86 -1.20
C GLU A 14 -10.91 -2.87 -0.06
N ARG A 15 -9.85 -2.28 0.50
CA ARG A 15 -9.96 -1.29 1.58
C ARG A 15 -10.35 0.10 1.06
N PHE A 16 -9.79 0.49 -0.08
CA PHE A 16 -9.96 1.79 -0.71
C PHE A 16 -10.32 1.61 -2.19
N PRO A 17 -11.59 1.26 -2.51
CA PRO A 17 -12.01 0.96 -3.88
C PRO A 17 -11.95 2.15 -4.85
N LYS A 18 -11.82 3.37 -4.31
CA LYS A 18 -11.68 4.60 -5.10
C LYS A 18 -10.28 5.21 -4.97
N ALA A 19 -9.32 4.48 -4.39
CA ALA A 19 -7.95 4.97 -4.28
C ALA A 19 -7.24 4.94 -5.62
N GLU A 20 -6.44 5.99 -5.85
CA GLU A 20 -5.49 6.06 -6.94
C GLU A 20 -4.09 5.75 -6.39
N LEU A 21 -3.41 4.77 -6.98
CA LEU A 21 -2.05 4.39 -6.61
C LEU A 21 -1.06 5.44 -7.12
N ILE A 22 -0.42 6.19 -6.23
CA ILE A 22 0.53 7.26 -6.57
C ILE A 22 1.95 6.70 -6.65
N LYS A 23 2.35 6.00 -5.58
CA LYS A 23 3.70 5.45 -5.44
C LYS A 23 3.63 4.12 -4.72
N ALA A 24 4.58 3.25 -5.04
CA ALA A 24 4.75 1.99 -4.37
C ALA A 24 6.25 1.72 -4.23
N GLU A 25 6.68 1.38 -3.02
CA GLU A 25 8.05 1.02 -2.68
C GLU A 25 8.06 -0.36 -2.01
N LYS A 26 9.08 -1.15 -2.33
CA LYS A 26 9.30 -2.44 -1.69
C LYS A 26 10.40 -2.24 -0.67
N GLU A 27 10.08 -2.51 0.58
CA GLU A 27 11.03 -2.54 1.67
C GLU A 27 11.24 -3.96 2.18
N THR A 28 12.39 -4.19 2.78
CA THR A 28 12.69 -5.45 3.45
C THR A 28 13.16 -5.11 4.85
N ASP A 29 12.33 -5.44 5.83
CA ASP A 29 12.57 -5.18 7.25
C ASP A 29 12.69 -6.52 7.97
N ASP A 30 13.81 -6.74 8.65
CA ASP A 30 14.10 -7.99 9.39
C ASP A 30 13.91 -9.28 8.55
N GLY A 31 14.29 -9.23 7.27
CA GLY A 31 14.13 -10.34 6.32
C GLY A 31 12.70 -10.57 5.81
N LYS A 32 11.74 -9.74 6.22
CA LYS A 32 10.35 -9.75 5.74
C LYS A 32 10.14 -8.66 4.71
N VAL A 33 9.47 -9.01 3.62
CA VAL A 33 9.12 -8.05 2.57
C VAL A 33 7.83 -7.32 2.95
N LYS A 34 7.90 -6.00 2.99
CA LYS A 34 6.76 -5.10 3.07
C LYS A 34 6.70 -4.18 1.86
N TYR A 35 5.52 -3.67 1.58
CA TYR A 35 5.24 -2.75 0.50
C TYR A 35 4.62 -1.51 1.09
N GLU A 36 5.30 -0.39 0.95
CA GLU A 36 4.78 0.91 1.32
C GLU A 36 4.11 1.49 0.08
N VAL A 37 2.82 1.78 0.18
CA VAL A 37 2.01 2.20 -0.95
C VAL A 37 1.31 3.51 -0.64
N LYS A 38 1.72 4.55 -1.34
CA LYS A 38 1.10 5.86 -1.28
C LYS A 38 -0.09 5.92 -2.23
N ILE A 39 -1.25 6.19 -1.67
CA ILE A 39 -2.52 6.26 -2.39
C ILE A 39 -3.17 7.63 -2.22
N ARG A 40 -3.95 8.06 -3.21
CA ARG A 40 -4.85 9.19 -3.10
C ARG A 40 -6.27 8.68 -2.97
N THR A 41 -6.98 9.03 -1.92
CA THR A 41 -8.40 8.67 -1.76
C THR A 41 -9.16 9.80 -1.09
N GLU A 42 -10.39 10.06 -1.55
CA GLU A 42 -11.23 11.13 -1.00
C GLU A 42 -10.56 12.52 -1.00
N GLY A 43 -9.64 12.75 -1.93
CA GLY A 43 -8.88 14.00 -2.05
C GLY A 43 -7.65 14.09 -1.13
N LYS A 44 -7.44 13.14 -0.22
CA LYS A 44 -6.28 13.05 0.68
C LYS A 44 -5.25 12.02 0.20
N GLU A 45 -4.00 12.21 0.59
CA GLU A 45 -2.96 11.21 0.41
C GLU A 45 -2.84 10.37 1.69
N LYS A 46 -2.65 9.06 1.51
CA LYS A 46 -2.45 8.11 2.60
C LYS A 46 -1.31 7.19 2.23
N GLU A 47 -0.57 6.76 3.23
CA GLU A 47 0.48 5.77 3.11
C GLU A 47 0.01 4.45 3.74
N VAL A 48 0.12 3.36 2.99
CA VAL A 48 -0.38 2.05 3.37
C VAL A 48 0.76 1.05 3.33
N ASP A 49 1.18 0.57 4.49
CA ASP A 49 2.09 -0.57 4.60
C ASP A 49 1.32 -1.87 4.43
N VAL A 50 1.75 -2.70 3.50
CA VAL A 50 1.15 -4.01 3.21
C VAL A 50 2.23 -5.08 3.17
N SER A 51 2.01 -6.21 3.82
CA SER A 51 2.91 -7.36 3.69
C SER A 51 2.86 -7.94 2.27
N ALA A 52 3.88 -8.71 1.88
CA ALA A 52 3.88 -9.42 0.60
C ALA A 52 2.68 -10.38 0.39
N GLU A 53 2.02 -10.78 1.48
CA GLU A 53 0.83 -11.64 1.48
C GLU A 53 -0.48 -10.85 1.31
N GLY A 54 -0.43 -9.52 1.21
CA GLY A 54 -1.62 -8.67 1.09
C GLY A 54 -2.27 -8.32 2.42
N VAL A 55 -1.54 -8.43 3.53
CA VAL A 55 -2.05 -8.01 4.85
C VAL A 55 -1.69 -6.56 5.07
N ILE A 56 -2.69 -5.70 5.24
CA ILE A 56 -2.46 -4.29 5.61
C ILE A 56 -1.93 -4.27 7.04
N LEU A 57 -0.70 -3.77 7.19
CA LEU A 57 0.00 -3.66 8.47
C LEU A 57 -0.30 -2.32 9.14
N LYS A 58 -0.31 -1.24 8.35
CA LYS A 58 -0.47 0.12 8.84
C LYS A 58 -1.08 1.02 7.75
N VAL A 59 -1.85 2.02 8.18
CA VAL A 59 -2.41 3.08 7.33
C VAL A 59 -2.18 4.38 8.07
N ASP A 60 -1.37 5.25 7.49
CA ASP A 60 -1.17 6.62 7.98
C ASP A 60 -1.77 7.62 6.98
N ASP A 61 -2.42 8.63 7.52
CA ASP A 61 -2.84 9.80 6.77
C ASP A 61 -1.63 10.73 6.64
N GLU A 62 -1.22 11.04 5.40
CA GLU A 62 -0.32 12.17 5.15
C GLU A 62 -1.19 13.43 5.16
N ASP A 63 -1.44 13.99 6.35
CA ASP A 63 -2.09 15.30 6.51
C ASP A 63 -1.17 16.47 6.10
#